data_AF-A0A517M3B1-F1
#
_entry.id   AF-A0A517M3B1-F1
#
_cell.length_a   1.000
_cell.length_b   1.000
_cell.length_c   1.000
_cell.angle_alpha   90.00
_cell.angle_beta   90.00
_cell.angle_gamma   90.00
#
_symmetry.space_group_name_H-M   'P 1'
#
loop_
_entity.id
_entity.type
_entity.pdbx_description
1 polymer ?
#
loop_
_entity_poly.entity_id
_entity_poly.type
_entity_poly.pdbx_seq_one_letter_code
_entity_poly.pdbx_strand_id
1 'polypeptide(L)'
;MITLRIACALLVASAASGCSKEKLNELVDQAKETATSVASDVSSEVKSATEEAVAKVEATTQQVAETAGDVSGIGDTTGKGMMTLDSPTQFAASYVQLIAINPGRPAVLKISSSKDGDDETFPAFLLQANLSTAGDLNALAGQTVSARLFAQKEAGGTIWFSPEDQPVPVTIAVEQGKVTARIENASVMSSSSSQETAVSGTFECVLHP
;
A
#
# COMPACT_ATOMS: atom_id res chain seq x y z
N MET A 1 -39.12 12.61 -10.38
CA MET A 1 -37.84 12.78 -9.66
C MET A 1 -36.78 12.04 -10.46
N ILE A 2 -35.87 12.80 -11.06
CA ILE A 2 -34.85 12.30 -11.99
C ILE A 2 -33.60 12.01 -11.15
N THR A 3 -33.22 10.74 -11.03
CA THR A 3 -31.89 10.37 -10.52
C THR A 3 -31.11 9.77 -11.67
N LEU A 4 -30.39 10.65 -12.37
CA LEU A 4 -29.56 10.39 -13.52
C LEU A 4 -28.32 9.61 -13.08
N ARG A 5 -28.16 8.39 -13.59
CA ARG A 5 -26.91 7.63 -13.50
C ARG A 5 -25.89 8.28 -14.45
N ILE A 6 -24.82 8.85 -13.92
CA ILE A 6 -23.65 9.23 -14.73
C ILE A 6 -22.52 8.28 -14.36
N ALA A 7 -22.35 7.28 -15.23
CA ALA A 7 -21.10 6.58 -15.40
C ALA A 7 -20.16 7.52 -16.16
N CYS A 8 -18.92 7.67 -15.69
CA CYS A 8 -17.84 8.15 -16.52
C CYS A 8 -16.66 7.22 -16.33
N ALA A 9 -16.52 6.31 -17.29
CA ALA A 9 -15.33 5.52 -17.48
C ALA A 9 -14.25 6.43 -18.07
N LEU A 10 -13.09 6.55 -17.40
CA LEU A 10 -11.87 7.00 -18.06
C LEU A 10 -10.89 5.82 -18.10
N LEU A 11 -10.91 5.17 -19.25
CA LEU A 11 -9.79 4.43 -19.81
C LEU A 11 -8.72 5.46 -20.23
N VAL A 12 -7.55 5.41 -19.61
CA VAL A 12 -6.32 5.90 -20.25
C VAL A 12 -5.26 4.83 -20.13
N ALA A 13 -4.99 4.22 -21.27
CA ALA A 13 -3.91 3.26 -21.46
C ALA A 13 -2.54 3.98 -21.47
N SER A 14 -1.56 3.21 -21.02
CA SER A 14 -0.12 3.44 -20.96
C SER A 14 0.53 4.01 -22.23
N ALA A 15 1.47 4.94 -22.03
CA ALA A 15 2.69 5.01 -22.83
C ALA A 15 3.89 5.36 -21.92
N ALA A 16 4.93 4.53 -22.04
CA ALA A 16 6.15 4.58 -21.27
C ALA A 16 7.12 5.66 -21.76
N SER A 17 8.16 5.86 -20.93
CA SER A 17 9.43 6.57 -21.16
C SER A 17 9.43 8.10 -21.00
N GLY A 18 10.00 8.54 -19.86
CA GLY A 18 10.56 9.88 -19.66
C GLY A 18 9.55 10.99 -19.34
N CYS A 19 9.21 11.15 -18.06
CA CYS A 19 8.49 12.33 -17.56
C CYS A 19 9.31 13.03 -16.47
N SER A 20 10.08 14.04 -16.88
CA SER A 20 10.61 15.09 -16.00
C SER A 20 9.46 15.74 -15.20
N LYS A 21 9.77 16.33 -14.04
CA LYS A 21 8.85 17.05 -13.14
C LYS A 21 7.87 17.99 -13.86
N GLU A 22 8.22 18.50 -15.04
CA GLU A 22 7.39 19.37 -15.86
C GLU A 22 6.09 18.71 -16.37
N LYS A 23 6.10 17.43 -16.78
CA LYS A 23 4.87 16.75 -17.27
C LYS A 23 3.89 16.40 -16.15
N LEU A 24 4.36 16.30 -14.91
CA LEU A 24 3.50 16.10 -13.75
C LEU A 24 2.74 17.38 -13.42
N ASN A 25 3.40 18.53 -13.50
CA ASN A 25 2.75 19.84 -13.35
C ASN A 25 1.76 20.11 -14.49
N GLU A 26 2.06 19.68 -15.72
CA GLU A 26 1.14 19.84 -16.85
C GLU A 26 -0.14 19.01 -16.70
N LEU A 27 -0.06 17.81 -16.10
CA LEU A 27 -1.24 17.00 -15.76
C LEU A 27 -2.04 17.57 -14.57
N VAL A 28 -1.36 18.19 -13.60
CA VAL A 28 -2.00 18.92 -12.49
C VAL A 28 -2.69 20.18 -13.00
N ASP A 29 -2.06 20.90 -13.93
CA ASP A 29 -2.64 22.10 -14.55
C ASP A 29 -3.81 21.73 -15.48
N GLN A 30 -3.72 20.63 -16.25
CA GLN A 30 -4.87 20.11 -17.02
C GLN A 30 -6.02 19.63 -16.13
N ALA A 31 -5.73 19.00 -14.98
CA ALA A 31 -6.76 18.64 -14.01
C ALA A 31 -7.41 19.88 -13.38
N LYS A 32 -6.62 20.93 -13.10
CA LYS A 32 -7.07 22.21 -12.55
C LYS A 32 -7.90 23.01 -13.56
N GLU A 33 -7.53 23.00 -14.83
CA GLU A 33 -8.27 23.66 -15.90
C GLU A 33 -9.59 22.94 -16.22
N THR A 34 -9.58 21.60 -16.20
CA THR A 34 -10.79 20.78 -16.34
C THR A 34 -11.74 20.98 -15.14
N ALA A 35 -11.21 21.13 -13.93
CA ALA A 35 -12.00 21.48 -12.73
C ALA A 35 -12.57 22.91 -12.78
N THR A 36 -11.89 23.84 -13.46
CA THR A 36 -12.35 25.23 -13.61
C THR A 36 -13.41 25.35 -14.72
N SER A 37 -13.36 24.52 -15.76
CA SER A 37 -14.32 24.47 -16.87
C SER A 37 -15.71 23.94 -16.46
N VAL A 38 -15.78 23.09 -15.43
CA VAL A 38 -17.06 22.56 -14.89
C VAL A 38 -17.75 23.57 -13.93
N ALA A 39 -17.11 24.70 -13.64
CA ALA A 39 -17.56 25.65 -12.61
C ALA A 39 -18.54 26.73 -13.09
N SER A 40 -18.97 26.75 -14.36
CA SER A 40 -19.87 27.82 -14.83
C SER A 40 -21.37 27.60 -14.57
N ASP A 41 -21.79 26.45 -14.02
CA ASP A 41 -23.24 26.15 -13.90
C ASP A 41 -23.74 25.49 -12.59
N VAL A 42 -23.01 25.54 -11.47
CA VAL A 42 -23.53 25.01 -10.18
C VAL A 42 -23.24 25.95 -9.00
N SER A 43 -24.27 26.17 -8.19
CA SER A 43 -24.43 27.14 -7.10
C SER A 43 -23.39 27.09 -5.98
N SER A 44 -23.29 28.22 -5.28
CA SER A 44 -22.34 28.65 -4.24
C SER A 44 -22.09 27.76 -3.01
N GLU A 45 -22.66 26.56 -2.93
CA GLU A 45 -22.48 25.63 -1.80
C GLU A 45 -21.35 24.60 -2.02
N VAL A 46 -20.88 24.42 -3.26
CA VAL A 46 -19.76 23.50 -3.56
C VAL A 46 -18.39 24.15 -3.31
N LYS A 47 -18.31 25.49 -3.38
CA LYS A 47 -17.04 26.24 -3.30
C LYS A 47 -16.29 26.04 -1.98
N SER A 48 -17.02 25.92 -0.86
CA SER A 48 -16.43 25.72 0.47
C SER A 48 -15.91 24.30 0.70
N ALA A 49 -16.56 23.28 0.13
CA ALA A 49 -16.15 21.88 0.30
C ALA A 49 -14.89 21.53 -0.52
N THR A 50 -14.65 22.24 -1.62
CA THR A 50 -13.47 22.05 -2.47
C THR A 50 -12.22 22.73 -1.91
N GLU A 51 -12.35 23.91 -1.29
CA GLU A 51 -11.22 24.60 -0.65
C GLU A 51 -10.71 23.84 0.60
N GLU A 52 -11.60 23.22 1.38
CA GLU A 52 -11.22 22.38 2.53
C GLU A 52 -10.54 21.07 2.12
N ALA A 53 -10.93 20.49 0.98
CA ALA A 53 -10.31 19.28 0.45
C ALA A 53 -8.92 19.54 -0.15
N VAL A 54 -8.73 20.69 -0.84
CA VAL A 54 -7.43 21.09 -1.38
C VAL A 54 -6.46 21.49 -0.26
N ALA A 55 -6.92 22.22 0.76
CA ALA A 55 -6.09 22.59 1.91
C ALA A 55 -5.62 21.38 2.74
N LYS A 56 -6.44 20.31 2.86
CA LYS A 56 -6.02 19.06 3.53
C LYS A 56 -4.97 18.28 2.74
N VAL A 57 -5.00 18.32 1.42
CA VAL A 57 -4.00 17.67 0.56
C VAL A 57 -2.67 18.43 0.60
N GLU A 58 -2.70 19.77 0.58
CA GLU A 58 -1.48 20.59 0.70
C GLU A 58 -0.86 20.50 2.10
N ALA A 59 -1.66 20.50 3.17
CA ALA A 59 -1.16 20.36 4.54
C ALA A 59 -0.56 18.96 4.83
N THR A 60 -1.10 17.90 4.23
CA THR A 60 -0.57 16.53 4.38
C THR A 60 0.73 16.34 3.59
N THR A 61 0.93 17.10 2.50
CA THR A 61 2.14 17.00 1.68
C THR A 61 3.32 17.80 2.28
N GLN A 62 3.05 18.88 3.02
CA GLN A 62 4.10 19.70 3.65
C GLN A 62 4.63 19.11 4.98
N GLN A 63 3.84 18.32 5.72
CA GLN A 63 4.33 17.64 6.93
C GLN A 63 5.28 16.45 6.67
N VAL A 64 5.42 16.00 5.42
CA VAL A 64 6.34 14.92 5.04
C VAL A 64 7.73 15.45 4.67
N ALA A 65 7.90 16.76 4.51
CA ALA A 65 9.15 17.36 4.01
C ALA A 65 10.16 17.77 5.10
N GLU A 66 9.77 17.87 6.38
CA GLU A 66 10.59 18.53 7.41
C GLU A 66 11.22 17.60 8.47
N THR A 67 11.27 16.29 8.24
CA THR A 67 12.07 15.36 9.07
C THR A 67 13.06 14.57 8.22
N ALA A 68 13.76 15.24 7.31
CA ALA A 68 14.88 14.70 6.55
C ALA A 68 16.17 15.46 6.89
N GLY A 69 16.59 15.31 8.15
CA GLY A 69 17.92 15.71 8.61
C GLY A 69 18.92 14.57 8.36
N ASP A 70 19.64 14.67 7.25
CA ASP A 70 21.08 14.38 7.09
C ASP A 70 21.72 13.27 7.95
N VAL A 71 21.89 12.04 7.42
CA VAL A 71 23.06 11.17 7.73
C VAL A 71 23.46 10.32 6.51
N SER A 72 24.76 10.36 6.23
CA SER A 72 25.50 9.72 5.14
C SER A 72 25.77 8.22 5.38
N GLY A 73 25.44 7.37 4.38
CA GLY A 73 26.04 6.04 4.18
C GLY A 73 25.15 4.83 4.53
N ILE A 74 24.23 4.43 3.63
CA ILE A 74 23.28 3.30 3.81
C ILE A 74 22.37 3.49 5.05
N GLY A 75 21.74 4.66 5.18
CA GLY A 75 20.93 5.00 6.37
C GLY A 75 19.53 4.38 6.35
N ASP A 76 19.12 3.77 7.47
CA ASP A 76 17.80 3.69 8.12
C ASP A 76 16.52 3.82 7.26
N THR A 77 16.56 3.41 6.00
CA THR A 77 15.41 3.53 5.12
C THR A 77 14.50 2.36 5.42
N THR A 78 13.46 2.62 6.21
CA THR A 78 12.38 1.67 6.42
C THR A 78 11.40 1.77 5.24
N GLY A 79 10.91 0.62 4.78
CA GLY A 79 9.78 0.62 3.86
C GLY A 79 8.52 1.23 4.50
N LYS A 80 7.45 1.42 3.75
CA LYS A 80 6.18 1.92 4.28
C LYS A 80 5.04 0.99 3.93
N GLY A 81 4.08 0.86 4.83
CA GLY A 81 2.88 0.06 4.59
C GLY A 81 1.62 0.86 4.86
N MET A 82 0.57 0.59 4.10
CA MET A 82 -0.78 1.06 4.39
C MET A 82 -1.75 -0.11 4.17
N MET A 83 -2.61 -0.36 5.14
CA MET A 83 -3.62 -1.42 5.07
C MET A 83 -4.94 -0.90 5.64
N THR A 84 -6.04 -1.25 4.99
CA THR A 84 -7.38 -1.00 5.51
C THR A 84 -7.92 -2.30 6.08
N LEU A 85 -8.27 -2.28 7.37
CA LEU A 85 -8.99 -3.36 8.06
C LEU A 85 -10.39 -2.84 8.43
N ASP A 86 -10.62 -2.58 9.71
CA ASP A 86 -11.73 -1.78 10.23
C ASP A 86 -11.57 -0.28 9.93
N SER A 87 -10.32 0.20 9.88
CA SER A 87 -9.94 1.55 9.47
C SER A 87 -8.61 1.52 8.70
N PRO A 88 -8.32 2.55 7.90
CA PRO A 88 -6.98 2.74 7.35
C PRO A 88 -5.93 2.78 8.46
N THR A 89 -4.85 2.04 8.27
CA THR A 89 -3.73 1.89 9.21
C THR A 89 -2.42 2.03 8.46
N GLN A 90 -1.55 2.92 8.94
CA GLN A 90 -0.22 3.15 8.38
C GLN A 90 0.84 2.45 9.23
N PHE A 91 1.78 1.77 8.58
CA PHE A 91 2.91 1.09 9.20
C PHE A 91 4.19 1.89 8.96
N ALA A 92 4.97 2.11 10.02
CA ALA A 92 6.21 2.88 9.97
C ALA A 92 7.35 2.17 9.21
N ALA A 93 7.23 0.86 9.05
CA ALA A 93 8.21 0.01 8.40
C ALA A 93 7.54 -1.08 7.57
N SER A 94 8.22 -1.51 6.51
CA SER A 94 7.87 -2.68 5.70
C SER A 94 9.14 -3.30 5.12
N TYR A 95 9.43 -4.52 5.54
CA TYR A 95 10.59 -5.30 5.10
C TYR A 95 10.12 -6.49 4.29
N VAL A 96 10.89 -6.88 3.28
CA VAL A 96 10.68 -8.13 2.53
C VAL A 96 11.91 -9.02 2.65
N GLN A 97 11.68 -10.30 2.90
CA GLN A 97 12.71 -11.31 2.98
C GLN A 97 12.28 -12.55 2.19
N LEU A 98 13.19 -13.10 1.41
CA LEU A 98 13.03 -14.40 0.79
C LEU A 98 13.91 -15.40 1.53
N ILE A 99 13.29 -16.34 2.24
CA ILE A 99 13.97 -17.33 3.07
C ILE A 99 14.06 -18.64 2.29
N ALA A 100 15.25 -18.95 1.78
CA ALA A 100 15.56 -20.24 1.17
C ALA A 100 16.30 -21.13 2.17
N ILE A 101 15.64 -22.15 2.72
CA ILE A 101 16.18 -22.94 3.84
C ILE A 101 17.14 -24.04 3.36
N ASN A 102 16.81 -24.78 2.29
CA ASN A 102 17.63 -25.85 1.71
C ASN A 102 17.03 -26.34 0.37
N PRO A 103 17.81 -27.00 -0.50
CA PRO A 103 17.27 -27.72 -1.65
C PRO A 103 16.16 -28.70 -1.23
N GLY A 104 14.99 -28.63 -1.88
CA GLY A 104 13.85 -29.51 -1.62
C GLY A 104 12.83 -29.01 -0.59
N ARG A 105 13.07 -27.86 0.07
CA ARG A 105 12.03 -27.15 0.83
C ARG A 105 11.53 -25.94 0.04
N PRO A 106 10.20 -25.68 0.00
CA PRO A 106 9.65 -24.45 -0.55
C PRO A 106 10.33 -23.23 0.07
N ALA A 107 10.66 -22.24 -0.77
CA ALA A 107 11.11 -20.95 -0.27
C ALA A 107 9.94 -20.22 0.41
N VAL A 108 10.24 -19.35 1.36
CA VAL A 108 9.21 -18.57 2.06
C VAL A 108 9.42 -17.10 1.77
N LEU A 109 8.40 -16.44 1.21
CA LEU A 109 8.33 -14.98 1.19
C LEU A 109 7.78 -14.50 2.52
N LYS A 110 8.51 -13.63 3.20
CA LYS A 110 8.07 -12.92 4.40
C LYS A 110 8.03 -11.43 4.12
N ILE A 111 6.93 -10.77 4.45
CA ILE A 111 6.82 -9.30 4.46
C ILE A 111 6.32 -8.89 5.84
N SER A 112 7.03 -8.01 6.54
CA SER A 112 6.69 -7.64 7.91
C SER A 112 7.00 -6.20 8.24
N SER A 113 6.30 -5.65 9.22
CA SER A 113 6.60 -4.32 9.78
C SER A 113 7.82 -4.31 10.70
N SER A 114 8.20 -5.48 11.23
CA SER A 114 9.40 -5.66 12.04
C SER A 114 10.49 -6.34 11.22
N LYS A 115 11.74 -5.98 11.50
CA LYS A 115 12.91 -6.52 10.81
C LYS A 115 13.14 -7.97 11.23
N ASP A 116 13.46 -8.16 12.51
CA ASP A 116 13.89 -9.46 13.04
C ASP A 116 12.85 -10.13 13.98
N GLY A 117 11.73 -9.46 14.26
CA GLY A 117 10.69 -9.91 15.20
C GLY A 117 10.92 -9.48 16.64
N ASP A 118 12.16 -9.13 17.00
CA ASP A 118 12.54 -8.66 18.34
C ASP A 118 12.26 -7.16 18.56
N ASP A 119 12.01 -6.43 17.47
CA ASP A 119 11.71 -4.99 17.40
C ASP A 119 10.24 -4.72 17.07
N GLU A 120 9.32 -5.54 17.57
CA GLU A 120 7.90 -5.39 17.28
C GLU A 120 7.38 -4.03 17.78
N THR A 121 6.96 -3.21 16.83
CA THR A 121 6.31 -1.92 17.06
C THR A 121 4.92 -1.96 16.46
N PHE A 122 3.95 -1.41 17.19
CA PHE A 122 2.55 -1.39 16.77
C PHE A 122 2.20 -0.05 16.10
N PRO A 123 1.40 -0.06 15.03
CA PRO A 123 0.74 -1.22 14.42
C PRO A 123 1.75 -2.16 13.73
N ALA A 124 1.48 -3.47 13.81
CA ALA A 124 2.33 -4.54 13.30
C ALA A 124 1.60 -5.41 12.27
N PHE A 125 2.34 -5.96 11.31
CA PHE A 125 1.83 -6.96 10.37
C PHE A 125 2.89 -7.98 9.96
N LEU A 126 2.41 -9.15 9.54
CA LEU A 126 3.18 -10.23 8.94
C LEU A 126 2.38 -10.85 7.79
N LEU A 127 2.99 -10.86 6.61
CA LEU A 127 2.57 -11.63 5.45
C LEU A 127 3.58 -12.75 5.20
N GLN A 128 3.10 -13.98 5.04
CA GLN A 128 3.96 -15.13 4.80
C GLN A 128 3.38 -16.02 3.68
N ALA A 129 4.14 -16.23 2.61
CA ALA A 129 3.75 -17.11 1.50
C ALA A 129 4.79 -18.21 1.28
N ASN A 130 4.32 -19.44 1.08
CA ASN A 130 5.16 -20.56 0.64
C ASN A 130 5.24 -20.55 -0.89
N LEU A 131 6.45 -20.54 -1.44
CA LEU A 131 6.71 -20.45 -2.86
C LEU A 131 7.11 -21.83 -3.40
N SER A 132 6.42 -22.27 -4.45
CA SER A 132 6.67 -23.58 -5.07
C SER A 132 7.93 -23.61 -5.94
N THR A 133 8.34 -22.48 -6.53
CA THR A 133 9.36 -22.47 -7.60
C THR A 133 10.31 -21.27 -7.61
N ALA A 134 10.03 -20.19 -6.86
CA ALA A 134 10.84 -18.98 -6.93
C ALA A 134 12.09 -19.08 -6.03
N GLY A 135 13.27 -18.98 -6.64
CA GLY A 135 14.57 -18.93 -5.97
C GLY A 135 15.08 -17.50 -5.70
N ASP A 136 14.46 -16.48 -6.28
CA ASP A 136 14.80 -15.07 -6.09
C ASP A 136 13.55 -14.18 -6.13
N LEU A 137 13.67 -12.95 -5.62
CA LEU A 137 12.56 -11.99 -5.56
C LEU A 137 12.16 -11.42 -6.92
N ASN A 138 13.10 -11.29 -7.86
CA ASN A 138 12.80 -10.74 -9.19
C ASN A 138 11.88 -11.68 -9.98
N ALA A 139 12.01 -12.99 -9.76
CA ALA A 139 11.13 -13.99 -10.34
C ALA A 139 9.66 -13.77 -9.92
N LEU A 140 9.39 -13.15 -8.76
CA LEU A 140 8.04 -12.86 -8.28
C LEU A 140 7.42 -11.61 -8.90
N ALA A 141 8.15 -10.82 -9.69
CA ALA A 141 7.63 -9.60 -10.29
C ALA A 141 6.41 -9.87 -11.18
N GLY A 142 5.31 -9.18 -10.91
CA GLY A 142 4.01 -9.35 -11.56
C GLY A 142 3.23 -10.59 -11.12
N GLN A 143 3.77 -11.42 -10.22
CA GLN A 143 3.07 -12.61 -9.74
C GLN A 143 2.17 -12.28 -8.55
N THR A 144 1.08 -13.04 -8.44
CA THR A 144 0.25 -13.07 -7.24
C THR A 144 0.54 -14.33 -6.46
N VAL A 145 0.93 -14.19 -5.19
CA VAL A 145 1.20 -15.30 -4.27
C VAL A 145 0.11 -15.38 -3.22
N SER A 146 -0.23 -16.58 -2.77
CA SER A 146 -1.15 -16.80 -1.64
C SER A 146 -0.38 -16.70 -0.32
N ALA A 147 -0.68 -15.69 0.49
CA ALA A 147 -0.02 -15.44 1.76
C ALA A 147 -0.95 -15.61 2.95
N ARG A 148 -0.43 -16.03 4.09
CA ARG A 148 -1.08 -15.82 5.38
C ARG A 148 -0.82 -14.39 5.84
N LEU A 149 -1.86 -13.71 6.29
CA LEU A 149 -1.79 -12.39 6.89
C LEU A 149 -2.07 -12.49 8.40
N PHE A 150 -1.28 -11.75 9.17
CA PHE A 150 -1.54 -11.39 10.56
C PHE A 150 -1.31 -9.88 10.69
N ALA A 151 -2.21 -9.20 11.38
CA ALA A 151 -2.09 -7.77 11.64
C ALA A 151 -2.63 -7.44 13.03
N GLN A 152 -2.01 -6.48 13.69
CA GLN A 152 -2.41 -6.02 15.01
C GLN A 152 -2.14 -4.52 15.13
N LYS A 153 -3.15 -3.73 15.49
CA LYS A 153 -3.05 -2.27 15.55
C LYS A 153 -2.38 -1.77 16.83
N GLU A 154 -2.58 -2.49 17.93
CA GLU A 154 -2.14 -2.12 19.28
C GLU A 154 -1.63 -3.35 20.01
N ALA A 155 -0.61 -3.18 20.87
CA ALA A 155 -0.06 -4.26 21.67
C ALA A 155 -1.16 -4.93 22.53
N GLY A 156 -1.33 -6.25 22.38
CA GLY A 156 -2.37 -7.01 23.09
C GLY A 156 -3.79 -6.77 22.59
N GLY A 157 -3.99 -5.98 21.55
CA GLY A 157 -5.29 -5.74 20.91
C GLY A 157 -5.74 -6.89 20.01
N THR A 158 -6.84 -6.67 19.29
CA THR A 158 -7.36 -7.61 18.28
C THR A 158 -6.29 -7.95 17.25
N ILE A 159 -6.19 -9.24 16.91
CA ILE A 159 -5.39 -9.74 15.80
C ILE A 159 -6.34 -10.04 14.65
N TRP A 160 -6.10 -9.41 13.52
CA TRP A 160 -6.74 -9.75 12.25
C TRP A 160 -5.87 -10.77 11.54
N PHE A 161 -6.46 -11.88 11.12
CA PHE A 161 -5.71 -12.95 10.46
C PHE A 161 -6.48 -13.58 9.32
N SER A 162 -5.76 -14.06 8.32
CA SER A 162 -6.36 -14.89 7.26
C SER A 162 -6.42 -16.36 7.70
N PRO A 163 -7.59 -17.03 7.61
CA PRO A 163 -7.71 -18.46 7.83
C PRO A 163 -6.77 -19.28 6.92
N GLU A 164 -6.42 -20.50 7.33
CA GLU A 164 -5.47 -21.35 6.59
C GLU A 164 -5.99 -21.78 5.21
N ASP A 165 -7.30 -21.98 5.10
CA ASP A 165 -8.01 -22.33 3.88
C ASP A 165 -8.38 -21.10 3.04
N GLN A 166 -8.15 -19.89 3.55
CA GLN A 166 -8.47 -18.62 2.90
C GLN A 166 -7.30 -17.62 2.98
N PRO A 167 -6.14 -17.94 2.35
CA PRO A 167 -5.01 -17.03 2.31
C PRO A 167 -5.33 -15.77 1.51
N VAL A 168 -4.64 -14.67 1.82
CA VAL A 168 -4.76 -13.41 1.07
C VAL A 168 -3.95 -13.47 -0.23
N PRO A 169 -4.51 -13.09 -1.40
CA PRO A 169 -3.73 -12.90 -2.61
C PRO A 169 -2.88 -11.63 -2.49
N VAL A 170 -1.57 -11.77 -2.70
CA VAL A 170 -0.61 -10.67 -2.66
C VAL A 170 0.08 -10.56 -4.01
N THR A 171 -0.15 -9.47 -4.73
CA THR A 171 0.57 -9.18 -5.97
C THR A 171 1.90 -8.52 -5.65
N ILE A 172 2.99 -9.05 -6.21
CA ILE A 172 4.35 -8.56 -6.02
C ILE A 172 4.79 -7.81 -7.29
N ALA A 173 5.28 -6.59 -7.13
CA ALA A 173 5.95 -5.84 -8.18
C ALA A 173 7.40 -5.59 -7.76
N VAL A 174 8.33 -5.68 -8.70
CA VAL A 174 9.75 -5.39 -8.48
C VAL A 174 10.21 -4.42 -9.55
N GLU A 175 10.60 -3.22 -9.16
CA GLU A 175 11.04 -2.16 -10.06
C GLU A 175 12.28 -1.47 -9.50
N GLN A 176 13.38 -1.46 -10.27
CA GLN A 176 14.63 -0.79 -9.90
C GLN A 176 15.14 -1.18 -8.49
N GLY A 177 14.97 -2.45 -8.10
CA GLY A 177 15.37 -2.96 -6.78
C GLY A 177 14.43 -2.61 -5.63
N LYS A 178 13.30 -1.94 -5.90
CA LYS A 178 12.21 -1.73 -4.95
C LYS A 178 11.17 -2.83 -5.10
N VAL A 179 10.68 -3.34 -3.99
CA VAL A 179 9.64 -4.37 -3.96
C VAL A 179 8.36 -3.75 -3.43
N THR A 180 7.27 -3.87 -4.19
CA THR A 180 5.94 -3.44 -3.75
C THR A 180 5.04 -4.66 -3.65
N ALA A 181 4.35 -4.82 -2.52
CA ALA A 181 3.32 -5.84 -2.34
C ALA A 181 1.94 -5.19 -2.24
N ARG A 182 0.94 -5.79 -2.86
CA ARG A 182 -0.43 -5.27 -2.89
C ARG A 182 -1.46 -6.34 -2.57
N ILE A 183 -2.42 -5.97 -1.73
CA ILE A 183 -3.65 -6.73 -1.46
C ILE A 183 -4.79 -5.85 -1.97
N GLU A 184 -5.55 -6.31 -2.96
CA GLU A 184 -6.63 -5.50 -3.54
C GLU A 184 -7.95 -5.64 -2.77
N ASN A 185 -8.36 -6.88 -2.51
CA ASN A 185 -9.55 -7.21 -1.75
C ASN A 185 -9.47 -8.66 -1.27
N ALA A 186 -9.32 -8.88 0.03
CA ALA A 186 -9.35 -10.19 0.66
C ALA A 186 -10.21 -10.17 1.93
N SER A 187 -10.49 -11.33 2.54
CA SER A 187 -11.20 -11.42 3.82
C SER A 187 -10.22 -11.85 4.93
N VAL A 188 -10.35 -11.26 6.11
CA VAL A 188 -9.65 -11.65 7.33
C VAL A 188 -10.63 -11.79 8.48
N MET A 189 -10.30 -12.63 9.45
CA MET A 189 -11.05 -12.82 10.68
C MET A 189 -10.47 -12.00 11.83
N SER A 190 -11.35 -11.49 12.68
CA SER A 190 -10.99 -10.91 13.97
C SER A 190 -10.84 -12.00 15.05
N SER A 191 -9.74 -11.96 15.81
CA SER A 191 -9.54 -12.83 16.97
C SER A 191 -10.51 -12.58 18.13
N SER A 192 -11.19 -11.42 18.16
CA SER A 192 -12.07 -11.03 19.28
C SER A 192 -13.56 -11.28 19.02
N SER A 193 -13.98 -11.36 17.75
CA SER A 193 -15.41 -11.45 17.39
C SER A 193 -15.76 -12.55 16.39
N SER A 194 -14.77 -13.27 15.85
CA SER A 194 -14.94 -14.22 14.74
C SER A 194 -15.62 -13.63 13.51
N GLN A 195 -15.74 -12.30 13.42
CA GLN A 195 -16.29 -11.63 12.26
C GLN A 195 -15.25 -11.51 11.16
N GLU A 196 -15.70 -11.69 9.93
CA GLU A 196 -14.94 -11.40 8.74
C GLU A 196 -14.91 -9.89 8.45
N THR A 197 -13.80 -9.41 7.92
CA THR A 197 -13.60 -8.02 7.52
C THR A 197 -12.80 -8.00 6.23
N ALA A 198 -13.18 -7.12 5.30
CA ALA A 198 -12.42 -6.93 4.08
C ALA A 198 -11.06 -6.29 4.38
N VAL A 199 -10.02 -6.75 3.72
CA VAL A 199 -8.67 -6.19 3.81
C VAL A 199 -8.14 -5.81 2.44
N SER A 200 -7.48 -4.65 2.38
CA SER A 200 -6.71 -4.20 1.23
C SER A 200 -5.48 -3.44 1.73
N GLY A 201 -4.43 -3.37 0.93
CA GLY A 201 -3.21 -2.69 1.34
C GLY A 201 -2.14 -2.59 0.27
N THR A 202 -1.17 -1.71 0.51
CA THR A 202 0.02 -1.54 -0.32
C THR A 202 1.22 -1.36 0.59
N PHE A 203 2.30 -2.09 0.27
CA PHE A 203 3.52 -2.16 1.05
C PHE A 203 4.70 -1.87 0.13
N GLU A 204 5.36 -0.74 0.36
CA GLU A 204 6.63 -0.39 -0.27
C GLU A 204 7.74 -0.96 0.61
N CYS A 205 8.29 -2.10 0.22
CA CYS A 205 9.20 -2.87 1.04
C CYS A 205 10.65 -2.53 0.74
N VAL A 206 11.46 -2.49 1.79
CA VAL A 206 12.92 -2.55 1.67
C VAL A 206 13.37 -3.99 1.85
N LEU A 207 14.42 -4.39 1.12
CA LEU A 207 15.02 -5.70 1.30
C LEU A 207 15.56 -5.81 2.73
N HIS A 208 15.16 -6.86 3.41
CA HIS A 208 15.81 -7.24 4.65
C HIS A 208 17.27 -7.59 4.33
N PRO A 209 18.27 -6.98 5.01
CA PRO A 209 19.68 -7.30 4.81
C PRO A 209 20.01 -8.75 5.19
#